data_AF-A0A961F7Y2-F1
#
_entry.id   AF-A0A961F7Y2-F1
#
_cell.length_a   1.000
_cell.length_b   1.000
_cell.length_c   1.000
_cell.angle_alpha   90.00
_cell.angle_beta   90.00
_cell.angle_gamma   90.00
#
_symmetry.space_group_name_H-M   'P 1'
#
loop_
_entity.id
_entity.type
_entity.pdbx_description
1 polymer ?
#
loop_
_entity_poly.entity_id
_entity_poly.type
_entity_poly.pdbx_seq_one_letter_code
_entity_poly.pdbx_strand_id
1 'polypeptide(L)'
;RVLAMQGGFSYQSSVFNRATQALRQPGSWFKPFVYAAALDSGYSPATIVVDAPIEINTPQGLWRPRNSSNKYYGPTPLRTGIEQSRNLMTIRLAQEVGMPVVAGYAERFGVYDEMGPYLANALGSEETTLFKMVAAYAMFANGGERVDPTLVDRIQDRYGKTIYRHDKRDCIDCDSPLVPRGAAPRIETNRSRVMDAITAYQLTSMMQGVVERGTASGSVNLPVPTAGKTGTTNDARDVWFIGFTSNIVAGCYIGFDRPRPLGRHAYGSTLCGPVFQTFMEKAVAKYGGGPFEIPPGGHFIKIDRFTGGRLADDATGDYVVAEYFRDGEEPTFGVAFDGGFAMGSNLPLYEEVSAASSRNVRSSSGGTAVVGPKANFGTVSSGGLY
;
A
#
# COMPACT_ATOMS: atom_id res chain seq x y z
N ARG A 1 19.51 -0.33 8.09
CA ARG A 1 20.75 -0.48 7.29
C ARG A 1 20.40 -0.50 5.81
N VAL A 2 21.12 0.24 4.98
CA VAL A 2 20.98 0.16 3.52
C VAL A 2 21.78 -1.03 3.01
N LEU A 3 21.13 -1.97 2.32
CA LEU A 3 21.78 -3.18 1.79
C LEU A 3 22.43 -2.95 0.43
N ALA A 4 21.81 -2.12 -0.41
CA ALA A 4 22.29 -1.74 -1.72
C ALA A 4 21.71 -0.36 -2.09
N MET A 5 22.45 0.41 -2.89
CA MET A 5 21.99 1.67 -3.44
C MET A 5 22.56 1.84 -4.85
N GLN A 6 21.69 2.12 -5.83
CA GLN A 6 22.06 2.42 -7.21
C GLN A 6 21.53 3.81 -7.58
N GLY A 7 22.43 4.77 -7.81
CA GLY A 7 22.07 6.17 -8.08
C GLY A 7 21.78 6.53 -9.54
N GLY A 8 21.99 5.60 -10.47
CA GLY A 8 21.80 5.82 -11.90
C GLY A 8 22.32 4.66 -12.74
N PHE A 9 22.21 4.75 -14.06
CA PHE A 9 22.65 3.70 -14.97
C PHE A 9 24.17 3.46 -14.95
N SER A 10 24.95 4.55 -14.95
CA SER A 10 26.42 4.49 -14.95
C SER A 10 26.98 5.69 -14.17
N TYR A 11 27.83 5.41 -13.18
CA TYR A 11 28.50 6.44 -12.38
C TYR A 11 29.49 7.22 -13.23
N GLN A 12 30.17 6.55 -14.17
CA GLN A 12 31.11 7.17 -15.11
C GLN A 12 30.41 8.17 -16.03
N SER A 13 29.14 7.94 -16.36
CA SER A 13 28.34 8.86 -17.17
C SER A 13 27.73 9.99 -16.34
N SER A 14 27.31 9.70 -15.10
CA SER A 14 26.67 10.68 -14.24
C SER A 14 26.89 10.32 -12.77
N VAL A 15 27.60 11.19 -12.05
CA VAL A 15 27.84 11.06 -10.60
C VAL A 15 26.64 11.45 -9.75
N PHE A 16 25.57 12.00 -10.35
CA PHE A 16 24.36 12.43 -9.66
C PHE A 16 23.60 11.22 -9.09
N ASN A 17 23.44 11.18 -7.77
CA ASN A 17 22.79 10.07 -7.09
C ASN A 17 21.28 10.28 -7.02
N ARG A 18 20.56 9.70 -7.98
CA ARG A 18 19.09 9.81 -8.06
C ARG A 18 18.37 9.13 -6.90
N ALA A 19 19.01 8.22 -6.18
CA ALA A 19 18.37 7.59 -5.03
C ALA A 19 18.17 8.58 -3.87
N THR A 20 19.14 9.47 -3.65
CA THR A 20 19.16 10.39 -2.49
C THR A 20 18.97 11.86 -2.86
N GLN A 21 19.22 12.25 -4.11
CA GLN A 21 19.24 13.67 -4.52
C GLN A 21 18.15 14.03 -5.53
N ALA A 22 17.59 13.06 -6.27
CA ALA A 22 16.53 13.38 -7.23
C ALA A 22 15.21 13.56 -6.49
N LEU A 23 14.77 14.82 -6.40
CA LEU A 23 13.41 15.17 -6.01
C LEU A 23 12.46 14.85 -7.16
N ARG A 24 11.45 14.03 -6.86
CA ARG A 24 10.45 13.59 -7.82
C ARG A 24 9.11 13.31 -7.17
N GLN A 25 8.05 13.43 -7.95
CA GLN A 25 6.69 13.09 -7.52
C GLN A 25 6.57 11.57 -7.33
N PRO A 26 6.25 11.07 -6.12
CA PRO A 26 6.04 9.65 -5.87
C PRO A 26 4.73 9.14 -6.49
N GLY A 27 3.78 10.04 -6.78
CA GLY A 27 2.47 9.68 -7.30
C GLY A 27 1.74 8.70 -6.38
N SER A 28 1.20 7.62 -6.96
CA SER A 28 0.44 6.61 -6.21
C SER A 28 1.22 5.84 -5.13
N TRP A 29 2.55 5.98 -5.03
CA TRP A 29 3.31 5.50 -3.86
C TRP A 29 2.96 6.23 -2.57
N PHE A 30 2.37 7.42 -2.64
CA PHE A 30 2.00 8.19 -1.46
C PHE A 30 0.70 7.67 -0.79
N LYS A 31 -0.15 6.94 -1.53
CA LYS A 31 -1.46 6.49 -1.04
C LYS A 31 -1.40 5.74 0.29
N PRO A 32 -0.43 4.84 0.55
CA PRO A 32 -0.39 4.15 1.84
C PRO A 32 -0.33 5.08 3.05
N PHE A 33 0.22 6.29 2.95
CA PHE A 33 0.20 7.27 4.06
C PHE A 33 -1.21 7.83 4.31
N VAL A 34 -1.98 8.07 3.26
CA VAL A 34 -3.41 8.47 3.37
C VAL A 34 -4.22 7.35 4.02
N TYR A 35 -3.98 6.11 3.60
CA TYR A 35 -4.70 4.94 4.13
C TYR A 35 -4.28 4.63 5.57
N ALA A 36 -3.00 4.76 5.91
CA ALA A 36 -2.53 4.66 7.29
C ALA A 36 -3.21 5.69 8.20
N ALA A 37 -3.25 6.95 7.75
CA ALA A 37 -3.91 8.02 8.50
C ALA A 37 -5.40 7.73 8.72
N ALA A 38 -6.08 7.17 7.71
CA ALA A 38 -7.47 6.76 7.85
C ALA A 38 -7.65 5.60 8.83
N LEU A 39 -6.87 4.54 8.71
CA LEU A 39 -6.96 3.39 9.61
C LEU A 39 -6.77 3.81 11.08
N ASP A 40 -5.78 4.66 11.36
CA ASP A 40 -5.57 5.21 12.71
C ASP A 40 -6.64 6.23 13.14
N SER A 41 -7.47 6.71 12.21
CA SER A 41 -8.62 7.58 12.48
C SER A 41 -9.93 6.81 12.65
N GLY A 42 -9.88 5.49 12.82
CA GLY A 42 -11.05 4.62 13.06
C GLY A 42 -11.67 4.01 11.80
N TYR A 43 -11.03 4.14 10.64
CA TYR A 43 -11.43 3.39 9.45
C TYR A 43 -10.90 1.96 9.52
N SER A 44 -11.58 1.05 8.84
CA SER A 44 -11.15 -0.35 8.74
C SER A 44 -10.90 -0.75 7.28
N PRO A 45 -10.17 -1.85 7.01
CA PRO A 45 -10.02 -2.38 5.66
C PRO A 45 -11.37 -2.69 4.96
N ALA A 46 -12.41 -2.97 5.73
CA ALA A 46 -13.77 -3.23 5.26
C ALA A 46 -14.62 -1.97 5.04
N THR A 47 -14.17 -0.80 5.51
CA THR A 47 -14.94 0.44 5.38
C THR A 47 -15.20 0.76 3.90
N ILE A 48 -16.46 1.05 3.57
CA ILE A 48 -16.87 1.29 2.19
C ILE A 48 -16.65 2.76 1.84
N VAL A 49 -15.90 3.01 0.78
CA VAL A 49 -15.67 4.36 0.23
C VAL A 49 -16.20 4.42 -1.20
N VAL A 50 -16.95 5.46 -1.52
CA VAL A 50 -17.57 5.60 -2.84
C VAL A 50 -16.53 5.99 -3.89
N ASP A 51 -16.49 5.24 -5.00
CA ASP A 51 -15.68 5.53 -6.19
C ASP A 51 -16.55 6.13 -7.32
N ALA A 52 -16.92 7.39 -7.13
CA ALA A 52 -17.75 8.19 -8.05
C ALA A 52 -17.02 9.47 -8.49
N PRO A 53 -17.49 10.18 -9.55
CA PRO A 53 -16.96 11.50 -9.91
C PRO A 53 -16.91 12.45 -8.72
N ILE A 54 -15.92 13.32 -8.69
CA ILE A 54 -15.71 14.31 -7.64
C ILE A 54 -15.30 15.63 -8.29
N GLU A 55 -15.87 16.72 -7.81
CA GLU A 55 -15.53 18.07 -8.24
C GLU A 55 -15.17 18.87 -7.00
N ILE A 56 -13.96 19.43 -6.98
CA ILE A 56 -13.44 20.16 -5.84
C ILE A 56 -13.11 21.57 -6.32
N ASN A 57 -13.71 22.57 -5.67
CA ASN A 57 -13.36 23.95 -5.93
C ASN A 57 -12.06 24.28 -5.20
N THR A 58 -11.00 24.54 -5.97
CA THR A 58 -9.70 24.93 -5.44
C THR A 58 -9.47 26.42 -5.70
N PRO A 59 -8.54 27.09 -4.99
CA PRO A 59 -8.17 28.46 -5.30
C PRO A 59 -7.72 28.67 -6.76
N GLN A 60 -7.27 27.62 -7.44
CA GLN A 60 -6.82 27.61 -8.83
C GLN A 60 -7.95 27.27 -9.82
N GLY A 61 -9.17 27.03 -9.34
CA GLY A 61 -10.34 26.68 -10.13
C GLY A 61 -10.89 25.29 -9.82
N LEU A 62 -11.82 24.84 -10.66
CA LEU A 62 -12.52 23.58 -10.48
C LEU A 62 -11.61 22.40 -10.86
N TRP A 63 -11.28 21.55 -9.88
CA TRP A 63 -10.49 20.35 -10.07
C TRP A 63 -11.40 19.11 -10.20
N ARG A 64 -11.23 18.35 -11.28
CA ARG A 64 -12.01 17.14 -11.61
C ARG A 64 -11.08 15.94 -11.81
N PRO A 65 -10.55 15.34 -10.74
CA PRO A 65 -9.65 14.19 -10.83
C PRO A 65 -10.37 12.96 -11.39
N ARG A 66 -9.59 12.00 -11.89
CA ARG A 66 -10.10 10.74 -12.48
C ARG A 66 -9.25 9.56 -12.05
N ASN A 67 -9.85 8.37 -12.08
CA ASN A 67 -9.10 7.11 -12.02
C ASN A 67 -8.30 6.91 -13.31
N SER A 68 -7.19 6.17 -13.24
CA SER A 68 -6.37 5.84 -14.41
C SER A 68 -7.16 5.08 -15.49
N SER A 69 -8.15 4.28 -15.09
CA SER A 69 -9.04 3.53 -16.01
C SER A 69 -10.13 4.39 -16.65
N ASN A 70 -10.31 5.64 -16.21
CA ASN A 70 -11.45 6.50 -16.54
C ASN A 70 -12.84 5.87 -16.26
N LYS A 71 -12.90 4.87 -15.36
CA LYS A 71 -14.15 4.23 -14.92
C LYS A 71 -14.46 4.58 -13.46
N TYR A 72 -15.74 4.49 -13.14
CA TYR A 72 -16.28 4.58 -11.78
C TYR A 72 -16.78 3.20 -11.38
N TYR A 73 -16.61 2.87 -10.12
CA TYR A 73 -16.87 1.52 -9.60
C TYR A 73 -17.86 1.52 -8.43
N GLY A 74 -18.35 2.70 -8.03
CA GLY A 74 -19.33 2.83 -6.96
C GLY A 74 -18.75 2.51 -5.57
N PRO A 75 -19.60 2.16 -4.60
CA PRO A 75 -19.17 1.79 -3.25
C PRO A 75 -18.19 0.61 -3.28
N THR A 76 -17.03 0.76 -2.64
CA THR A 76 -16.00 -0.29 -2.63
C THR A 76 -15.25 -0.31 -1.30
N PRO A 77 -14.85 -1.48 -0.78
CA PRO A 77 -14.04 -1.56 0.44
C PRO A 77 -12.70 -0.83 0.32
N LEU A 78 -12.27 -0.22 1.42
CA LEU A 78 -11.01 0.51 1.55
C LEU A 78 -9.83 -0.35 1.06
N ARG A 79 -9.78 -1.63 1.43
CA ARG A 79 -8.80 -2.60 0.90
C ARG A 79 -8.69 -2.59 -0.63
N THR A 80 -9.81 -2.69 -1.33
CA THR A 80 -9.81 -2.73 -2.80
C THR A 80 -9.34 -1.39 -3.39
N GLY A 81 -9.57 -0.28 -2.68
CA GLY A 81 -9.10 1.06 -3.04
C GLY A 81 -7.57 1.15 -3.19
N ILE A 82 -6.81 0.62 -2.24
CA ILE A 82 -5.34 0.63 -2.28
C ILE A 82 -4.78 -0.40 -3.25
N GLU A 83 -5.38 -1.58 -3.34
CA GLU A 83 -4.97 -2.69 -4.23
C GLU A 83 -5.07 -2.32 -5.71
N GLN A 84 -6.19 -1.68 -6.08
CA GLN A 84 -6.45 -1.18 -7.43
C GLN A 84 -5.96 0.26 -7.63
N SER A 85 -5.36 0.86 -6.59
CA SER A 85 -4.80 2.21 -6.62
C SER A 85 -5.80 3.25 -7.14
N ARG A 86 -7.04 3.24 -6.63
CA ARG A 86 -8.11 4.15 -7.07
C ARG A 86 -7.87 5.58 -6.57
N ASN A 87 -7.93 6.56 -7.47
CA ASN A 87 -7.62 7.95 -7.13
C ASN A 87 -8.78 8.58 -6.36
N LEU A 88 -10.01 8.39 -6.83
CA LEU A 88 -11.18 9.06 -6.28
C LEU A 88 -11.48 8.63 -4.84
N MET A 89 -11.32 7.34 -4.53
CA MET A 89 -11.42 6.84 -3.15
C MET A 89 -10.34 7.45 -2.25
N THR A 90 -9.09 7.56 -2.74
CA THR A 90 -7.98 8.15 -1.96
C THR A 90 -8.25 9.62 -1.63
N ILE A 91 -8.78 10.38 -2.59
CA ILE A 91 -9.11 11.79 -2.41
C ILE A 91 -10.23 11.96 -1.38
N ARG A 92 -11.32 11.18 -1.48
CA ARG A 92 -12.40 11.20 -0.50
C ARG A 92 -11.89 10.88 0.91
N LEU A 93 -11.06 9.86 1.01
CA LEU A 93 -10.48 9.44 2.28
C LEU A 93 -9.60 10.55 2.88
N ALA A 94 -8.76 11.19 2.07
CA ALA A 94 -7.92 12.31 2.51
C ALA A 94 -8.72 13.55 2.91
N GLN A 95 -9.87 13.80 2.27
CA GLN A 95 -10.76 14.89 2.63
C GLN A 95 -11.46 14.64 3.97
N GLU A 96 -11.95 13.42 4.17
CA GLU A 96 -12.66 13.00 5.38
C GLU A 96 -11.73 12.98 6.60
N VAL A 97 -10.52 12.42 6.45
CA VAL A 97 -9.46 12.42 7.48
C VAL A 97 -8.87 13.82 7.70
N GLY A 98 -8.84 14.63 6.64
CA GLY A 98 -8.22 15.94 6.63
C GLY A 98 -6.73 15.89 6.25
N MET A 99 -6.34 16.77 5.32
CA MET A 99 -4.95 16.88 4.86
C MET A 99 -3.92 17.22 5.96
N PRO A 100 -4.22 18.00 7.02
CA PRO A 100 -3.28 18.19 8.12
C PRO A 100 -2.87 16.90 8.83
N VAL A 101 -3.81 15.95 9.00
CA VAL A 101 -3.53 14.65 9.61
C VAL A 101 -2.65 13.83 8.68
N VAL A 102 -2.99 13.77 7.38
CA VAL A 102 -2.20 13.08 6.35
C VAL A 102 -0.77 13.64 6.25
N ALA A 103 -0.63 14.97 6.27
CA ALA A 103 0.67 15.65 6.28
C ALA A 103 1.50 15.26 7.50
N GLY A 104 0.91 15.31 8.70
CA GLY A 104 1.57 14.89 9.93
C GLY A 104 2.01 13.41 9.89
N TYR A 105 1.25 12.51 9.25
CA TYR A 105 1.72 11.15 9.00
C TYR A 105 2.94 11.14 8.10
N ALA A 106 2.90 11.78 6.94
CA ALA A 106 4.03 11.79 6.01
C ALA A 106 5.33 12.36 6.62
N GLU A 107 5.21 13.39 7.45
CA GLU A 107 6.31 14.00 8.19
C GLU A 107 6.86 13.08 9.29
N ARG A 108 6.00 12.40 10.05
CA ARG A 108 6.42 11.38 11.05
C ARG A 108 7.14 10.20 10.41
N PHE A 109 6.84 9.89 9.15
CA PHE A 109 7.53 8.87 8.37
C PHE A 109 8.81 9.38 7.69
N GLY A 110 9.09 10.68 7.76
CA GLY A 110 10.27 11.31 7.17
C GLY A 110 10.22 11.42 5.64
N VAL A 111 9.03 11.33 5.05
CA VAL A 111 8.83 11.49 3.60
C VAL A 111 9.02 12.95 3.18
N TYR A 112 8.50 13.86 4.00
CA TYR A 112 8.60 15.30 3.86
C TYR A 112 9.04 15.91 5.20
N ASP A 113 9.66 17.09 5.13
CA ASP A 113 10.04 17.83 6.34
C ASP A 113 8.90 18.77 6.77
N GLU A 114 8.22 19.38 5.80
CA GLU A 114 6.98 20.13 5.94
C GLU A 114 6.13 19.89 4.69
N MET A 115 4.97 19.24 4.83
CA MET A 115 4.13 18.87 3.69
C MET A 115 2.95 19.84 3.53
N GLY A 116 2.72 20.31 2.29
CA GLY A 116 1.58 21.17 2.01
C GLY A 116 0.25 20.44 2.25
N PRO A 117 -0.73 21.00 2.98
CA PRO A 117 -2.02 20.36 3.25
C PRO A 117 -3.00 20.47 2.05
N TYR A 118 -2.51 20.29 0.82
CA TYR A 118 -3.31 20.35 -0.40
C TYR A 118 -3.86 18.98 -0.76
N LEU A 119 -5.12 18.89 -1.17
CA LEU A 119 -5.76 17.61 -1.47
C LEU A 119 -5.11 16.86 -2.65
N ALA A 120 -4.47 17.59 -3.58
CA ALA A 120 -3.67 16.98 -4.65
C ALA A 120 -2.51 16.12 -4.10
N ASN A 121 -1.95 16.50 -2.95
CA ASN A 121 -0.86 15.78 -2.32
C ASN A 121 -1.28 14.39 -1.82
N ALA A 122 -2.58 14.12 -1.61
CA ALA A 122 -3.09 12.77 -1.37
C ALA A 122 -2.80 11.79 -2.54
N LEU A 123 -2.53 12.33 -3.74
CA LEU A 123 -2.10 11.56 -4.91
C LEU A 123 -0.59 11.61 -5.14
N GLY A 124 0.20 12.19 -4.24
CA GLY A 124 1.66 12.27 -4.31
C GLY A 124 2.17 13.31 -5.30
N SER A 125 1.59 14.52 -5.32
CA SER A 125 2.03 15.64 -6.16
C SER A 125 3.26 16.40 -5.63
N GLU A 126 3.65 16.17 -4.38
CA GLU A 126 4.82 16.80 -3.77
C GLU A 126 6.07 15.93 -3.94
N GLU A 127 7.22 16.56 -4.19
CA GLU A 127 8.45 15.84 -4.56
C GLU A 127 9.21 15.30 -3.34
N THR A 128 9.68 14.06 -3.42
CA THR A 128 10.54 13.44 -2.42
C THR A 128 11.63 12.60 -3.10
N THR A 129 12.44 11.89 -2.33
CA THR A 129 13.51 11.03 -2.85
C THR A 129 13.16 9.56 -2.66
N LEU A 130 13.71 8.71 -3.53
CA LEU A 130 13.59 7.26 -3.41
C LEU A 130 14.07 6.79 -2.02
N PHE A 131 15.14 7.38 -1.51
CA PHE A 131 15.71 7.06 -0.20
C PHE A 131 14.73 7.33 0.95
N LYS A 132 14.09 8.51 0.98
CA LYS A 132 13.07 8.85 1.99
C LYS A 132 11.88 7.88 1.91
N MET A 133 11.42 7.57 0.70
CA MET A 133 10.29 6.64 0.50
C MET A 133 10.61 5.21 0.93
N VAL A 134 11.79 4.68 0.58
CA VAL A 134 12.20 3.33 1.01
C VAL A 134 12.34 3.24 2.53
N ALA A 135 12.87 4.28 3.17
CA ALA A 135 12.94 4.34 4.62
C ALA A 135 11.55 4.35 5.27
N ALA A 136 10.61 5.12 4.72
CA ALA A 136 9.24 5.18 5.21
C ALA A 136 8.52 3.83 5.09
N TYR A 137 8.64 3.13 3.96
CA TYR A 137 8.05 1.80 3.80
C TYR A 137 8.71 0.73 4.68
N ALA A 138 9.98 0.90 5.04
CA ALA A 138 10.61 0.04 6.04
C ALA A 138 9.96 0.18 7.43
N MET A 139 9.36 1.34 7.74
CA MET A 139 8.57 1.52 8.95
C MET A 139 7.19 0.86 8.85
N PHE A 140 6.62 0.64 7.66
CA PHE A 140 5.43 -0.22 7.52
C PHE A 140 5.82 -1.68 7.73
N ALA A 141 6.90 -2.11 7.08
CA ALA A 141 7.38 -3.49 7.09
C ALA A 141 7.77 -4.01 8.49
N ASN A 142 8.25 -3.12 9.36
CA ASN A 142 8.69 -3.47 10.72
C ASN A 142 7.62 -3.27 11.80
N GLY A 143 6.35 -3.07 11.41
CA GLY A 143 5.25 -2.89 12.37
C GLY A 143 5.15 -1.50 12.99
N GLY A 144 5.63 -0.45 12.32
CA GLY A 144 5.41 0.95 12.71
C GLY A 144 6.53 1.59 13.53
N GLU A 145 7.73 1.01 13.57
CA GLU A 145 8.87 1.56 14.32
C GLU A 145 9.74 2.46 13.44
N ARG A 146 10.20 3.59 14.00
CA ARG A 146 11.05 4.56 13.29
C ARG A 146 12.32 3.90 12.77
N VAL A 147 12.58 4.06 11.48
CA VAL A 147 13.82 3.62 10.84
C VAL A 147 14.65 4.84 10.45
N ASP A 148 15.90 4.87 10.93
CA ASP A 148 16.91 5.78 10.39
C ASP A 148 17.82 5.01 9.42
N PRO A 149 17.75 5.27 8.10
CA PRO A 149 18.54 4.53 7.12
C PRO A 149 20.03 4.94 7.17
N THR A 150 20.91 4.01 7.56
CA THR A 150 22.37 4.22 7.52
C THR A 150 23.09 3.50 6.38
N LEU A 151 24.14 4.14 5.86
CA LEU A 151 25.18 3.54 5.00
C LEU A 151 26.44 3.15 5.80
N VAL A 152 26.62 3.70 7.01
CA VAL A 152 27.79 3.47 7.87
C VAL A 152 27.33 2.85 9.18
N ASP A 153 27.67 1.58 9.40
CA ASP A 153 27.26 0.85 10.60
C ASP A 153 28.19 1.14 11.80
N ARG A 154 29.50 1.22 11.53
CA ARG A 154 30.54 1.35 12.57
C ARG A 154 31.77 2.10 12.04
N ILE A 155 32.35 2.96 12.86
CA ILE A 155 33.65 3.61 12.61
C ILE A 155 34.60 3.22 13.76
N GLN A 156 35.81 2.79 13.41
CA GLN A 156 36.85 2.41 14.37
C GLN A 156 38.12 3.23 14.15
N ASP A 157 38.89 3.43 15.21
CA ASP A 157 40.24 3.98 15.11
C ASP A 157 41.26 2.92 14.66
N ARG A 158 42.52 3.35 14.48
CA ARG A 158 43.63 2.48 14.06
C ARG A 158 43.98 1.36 15.06
N TYR A 159 43.47 1.44 16.30
CA TYR A 159 43.69 0.45 17.35
C TYR A 159 42.48 -0.48 17.53
N GLY A 160 41.43 -0.31 16.72
CA GLY A 160 40.21 -1.12 16.77
C GLY A 160 39.14 -0.59 17.74
N LYS A 161 39.37 0.55 18.41
CA LYS A 161 38.35 1.15 19.30
C LYS A 161 37.21 1.70 18.47
N THR A 162 35.97 1.34 18.81
CA THR A 162 34.78 1.87 18.13
C THR A 162 34.52 3.31 18.56
N ILE A 163 34.54 4.24 17.60
CA ILE A 163 34.25 5.67 17.79
C ILE A 163 32.76 5.95 17.59
N TYR A 164 32.15 5.25 16.62
CA TYR A 164 30.75 5.41 16.27
C TYR A 164 30.12 4.05 15.96
N ARG A 165 28.89 3.86 16.43
CA ARG A 165 28.02 2.73 16.11
C ARG A 165 26.62 3.28 15.84
N HIS A 166 26.06 2.97 14.67
CA HIS A 166 24.72 3.43 14.33
C HIS A 166 23.63 2.65 15.07
N ASP A 167 23.80 1.33 15.22
CA ASP A 167 22.85 0.51 15.95
C ASP A 167 22.95 0.80 17.46
N LYS A 168 21.88 1.40 18.00
CA LYS A 168 21.75 1.79 19.40
C LYS A 168 20.79 0.90 20.17
N ARG A 169 20.28 -0.18 19.56
CA ARG A 169 19.39 -1.12 20.24
C ARG A 169 20.11 -1.79 21.41
N ASP A 170 19.34 -2.12 22.43
CA ASP A 170 19.87 -2.72 23.64
C ASP A 170 19.95 -4.23 23.45
N CYS A 171 21.14 -4.79 23.68
CA CYS A 171 21.32 -6.23 23.68
C CYS A 171 21.34 -6.71 25.12
N ILE A 172 20.28 -7.41 25.53
CA ILE A 172 20.04 -7.73 26.94
C ILE A 172 21.01 -8.80 27.45
N ASP A 173 21.41 -9.72 26.60
CA ASP A 173 22.18 -10.91 26.95
C ASP A 173 23.50 -11.06 26.16
N CYS A 174 23.91 -10.05 25.38
CA CYS A 174 25.17 -10.09 24.63
C CYS A 174 26.42 -10.33 25.52
N ASP A 175 26.38 -9.83 26.75
CA ASP A 175 27.48 -9.98 27.72
C ASP A 175 27.25 -11.14 28.70
N SER A 176 26.12 -11.86 28.56
CA SER A 176 25.79 -12.96 29.46
C SER A 176 26.53 -14.24 29.05
N PRO A 177 27.33 -14.84 29.96
CA PRO A 177 27.98 -16.12 29.69
C PRO A 177 26.99 -17.29 29.61
N LEU A 178 25.70 -17.05 29.90
CA LEU A 178 24.64 -18.05 29.92
C LEU A 178 23.91 -18.20 28.57
N VAL A 179 24.19 -17.36 27.57
CA VAL A 179 23.59 -17.53 26.23
C VAL A 179 24.08 -18.85 25.62
N PRO A 180 23.21 -19.83 25.36
CA PRO A 180 23.62 -21.11 24.79
C PRO A 180 24.33 -20.92 23.44
N ARG A 181 25.33 -21.75 23.14
CA ARG A 181 25.97 -21.73 21.81
C ARG A 181 24.94 -22.01 20.74
N GLY A 182 24.73 -21.05 19.83
CA GLY A 182 23.74 -21.14 18.75
C GLY A 182 22.42 -20.41 19.02
N ALA A 183 22.20 -19.90 20.23
CA ALA A 183 21.11 -18.98 20.50
C ALA A 183 21.49 -17.56 20.03
N ALA A 184 20.56 -16.88 19.36
CA ALA A 184 20.72 -15.46 19.05
C ALA A 184 20.42 -14.63 20.31
N PRO A 185 21.22 -13.59 20.59
CA PRO A 185 20.94 -12.72 21.72
C PRO A 185 19.63 -11.95 21.51
N ARG A 186 18.97 -11.63 22.61
CA ARG A 186 17.77 -10.80 22.64
C ARG A 186 18.16 -9.33 22.41
N ILE A 187 17.65 -8.78 21.32
CA ILE A 187 17.77 -7.35 20.99
C ILE A 187 16.44 -6.68 21.28
N GLU A 188 16.43 -5.74 22.22
CA GLU A 188 15.27 -4.88 22.48
C GLU A 188 15.41 -3.57 21.70
N THR A 189 14.33 -3.22 21.01
CA THR A 189 14.26 -1.99 20.22
C THR A 189 13.94 -0.81 21.13
N ASN A 190 14.74 0.25 21.03
CA ASN A 190 14.51 1.54 21.68
C ASN A 190 14.03 2.61 20.70
N ARG A 191 13.52 2.18 19.54
CA ARG A 191 13.03 3.06 18.49
C ARG A 191 11.66 3.61 18.89
N SER A 192 11.43 4.88 18.56
CA SER A 192 10.10 5.47 18.69
C SER A 192 9.12 4.80 17.73
N ARG A 193 7.90 4.51 18.20
CA ARG A 193 6.80 4.05 17.37
C ARG A 193 6.15 5.24 16.64
N VAL A 194 6.03 5.16 15.32
CA VAL A 194 5.47 6.22 14.45
C VAL A 194 4.04 5.92 13.98
N MET A 195 3.61 4.66 14.08
CA MET A 195 2.28 4.16 13.75
C MET A 195 1.95 2.98 14.67
N ASP A 196 0.66 2.80 14.95
CA ASP A 196 0.16 1.61 15.64
C ASP A 196 0.50 0.32 14.88
N ALA A 197 0.81 -0.75 15.63
CA ALA A 197 1.25 -2.01 15.04
C ALA A 197 0.13 -2.71 14.26
N ILE A 198 -1.12 -2.60 14.73
CA ILE A 198 -2.30 -3.18 14.06
C ILE A 198 -2.52 -2.47 12.73
N THR A 199 -2.41 -1.14 12.71
CA THR A 199 -2.51 -0.34 11.48
C THR A 199 -1.41 -0.68 10.49
N ALA A 200 -0.16 -0.85 10.95
CA ALA A 200 0.96 -1.26 10.10
C ALA A 200 0.71 -2.66 9.48
N TYR A 201 0.16 -3.60 10.27
CA TYR A 201 -0.19 -4.93 9.79
C TYR A 201 -1.36 -4.91 8.80
N GLN A 202 -2.44 -4.19 9.10
CA GLN A 202 -3.58 -4.00 8.20
C GLN A 202 -3.13 -3.40 6.86
N LEU A 203 -2.33 -2.34 6.90
CA LEU A 203 -1.79 -1.71 5.70
C LEU A 203 -0.90 -2.66 4.90
N THR A 204 -0.03 -3.41 5.58
CA THR A 204 0.81 -4.44 4.96
C THR A 204 -0.04 -5.52 4.28
N SER A 205 -1.05 -6.04 4.97
CA SER A 205 -1.99 -7.03 4.43
C SER A 205 -2.76 -6.50 3.22
N MET A 206 -3.19 -5.24 3.23
CA MET A 206 -3.79 -4.59 2.06
C MET A 206 -2.79 -4.44 0.90
N MET A 207 -1.53 -4.12 1.19
CA MET A 207 -0.48 -4.03 0.18
C MET A 207 0.00 -5.38 -0.35
N GLN A 208 -0.20 -6.50 0.37
CA GLN A 208 -0.06 -7.84 -0.21
C GLN A 208 -1.05 -8.04 -1.35
N GLY A 209 -2.29 -7.58 -1.18
CA GLY A 209 -3.30 -7.62 -2.23
C GLY A 209 -2.90 -6.87 -3.49
N VAL A 210 -2.07 -5.81 -3.40
CA VAL A 210 -1.54 -5.10 -4.57
C VAL A 210 -0.69 -6.02 -5.44
N VAL A 211 0.11 -6.88 -4.81
CA VAL A 211 1.01 -7.84 -5.44
C VAL A 211 0.28 -9.11 -5.86
N GLU A 212 -0.67 -9.60 -5.07
CA GLU A 212 -1.34 -10.88 -5.37
C GLU A 212 -2.45 -10.73 -6.43
N ARG A 213 -3.15 -9.59 -6.43
CA ARG A 213 -4.40 -9.41 -7.20
C ARG A 213 -4.66 -7.99 -7.69
N GLY A 214 -3.78 -7.06 -7.36
CA GLY A 214 -3.89 -5.65 -7.69
C GLY A 214 -2.98 -5.23 -8.82
N THR A 215 -2.54 -3.98 -8.77
CA THR A 215 -1.77 -3.34 -9.86
C THR A 215 -0.40 -3.97 -10.15
N ALA A 216 0.13 -4.84 -9.29
CA ALA A 216 1.45 -5.46 -9.44
C ALA A 216 1.43 -6.98 -9.69
N SER A 217 0.24 -7.60 -9.76
CA SER A 217 0.09 -9.06 -9.91
C SER A 217 0.65 -9.64 -11.20
N GLY A 218 0.78 -8.82 -12.23
CA GLY A 218 1.39 -9.23 -13.49
C GLY A 218 2.92 -9.15 -13.52
N SER A 219 3.58 -8.56 -12.50
CA SER A 219 5.03 -8.29 -12.57
C SER A 219 5.84 -8.72 -11.36
N VAL A 220 5.21 -8.99 -10.22
CA VAL A 220 5.89 -9.45 -9.01
C VAL A 220 5.30 -10.79 -8.59
N ASN A 221 6.14 -11.82 -8.53
CA ASN A 221 5.79 -13.19 -8.14
C ASN A 221 6.97 -13.82 -7.39
N LEU A 222 7.09 -13.51 -6.11
CA LEU A 222 8.14 -14.04 -5.24
C LEU A 222 7.65 -15.27 -4.48
N PRO A 223 8.52 -16.22 -4.10
CA PRO A 223 8.13 -17.43 -3.37
C PRO A 223 7.80 -17.17 -1.89
N VAL A 224 7.78 -15.91 -1.45
CA VAL A 224 7.54 -15.49 -0.07
C VAL A 224 6.48 -14.39 -0.04
N PRO A 225 5.74 -14.24 1.08
CA PRO A 225 4.80 -13.14 1.25
C PRO A 225 5.45 -11.79 0.96
N THR A 226 4.83 -11.02 0.07
CA THR A 226 5.36 -9.74 -0.43
C THR A 226 4.25 -8.73 -0.46
N ALA A 227 4.50 -7.56 0.12
CA ALA A 227 3.63 -6.40 0.04
C ALA A 227 4.28 -5.34 -0.85
N GLY A 228 3.48 -4.51 -1.53
CA GLY A 228 4.05 -3.45 -2.34
C GLY A 228 3.06 -2.45 -2.88
N LYS A 229 3.59 -1.46 -3.61
CA LYS A 229 2.81 -0.41 -4.23
C LYS A 229 3.44 0.06 -5.55
N THR A 230 2.59 0.17 -6.55
CA THR A 230 2.89 0.83 -7.83
C THR A 230 2.73 2.35 -7.71
N GLY A 231 3.60 3.09 -8.39
CA GLY A 231 3.53 4.55 -8.53
C GLY A 231 3.70 4.94 -9.99
N THR A 232 2.83 5.82 -10.46
CA THR A 232 2.90 6.40 -11.80
C THR A 232 2.44 7.85 -11.69
N THR A 233 3.21 8.78 -12.21
CA THR A 233 2.83 10.21 -12.28
C THR A 233 2.06 10.53 -13.56
N ASN A 234 1.54 11.74 -13.65
CA ASN A 234 0.85 12.21 -14.86
C ASN A 234 1.78 12.12 -16.09
N ASP A 235 1.20 11.76 -17.24
CA ASP A 235 1.92 11.47 -18.49
C ASP A 235 3.03 10.42 -18.39
N ALA A 236 3.05 9.62 -17.31
CA ALA A 236 4.10 8.65 -17.01
C ALA A 236 5.51 9.25 -17.13
N ARG A 237 5.73 10.44 -16.56
CA ARG A 237 7.07 11.06 -16.49
C ARG A 237 7.99 10.30 -15.55
N ASP A 238 7.40 9.77 -14.47
CA ASP A 238 8.08 9.02 -13.42
C ASP A 238 7.25 7.77 -13.12
N VAL A 239 7.92 6.63 -13.09
CA VAL A 239 7.34 5.34 -12.71
C VAL A 239 8.12 4.73 -11.56
N TRP A 240 7.38 4.09 -10.67
CA TRP A 240 7.88 3.65 -9.39
C TRP A 240 7.30 2.28 -9.02
N PHE A 241 8.10 1.43 -8.41
CA PHE A 241 7.62 0.25 -7.69
C PHE A 241 8.38 0.04 -6.37
N ILE A 242 7.65 0.00 -5.26
CA ILE A 242 8.21 -0.28 -3.93
C ILE A 242 7.55 -1.51 -3.39
N GLY A 243 8.33 -2.36 -2.75
CA GLY A 243 7.80 -3.54 -2.10
C GLY A 243 8.72 -4.02 -1.00
N PHE A 244 8.20 -4.94 -0.21
CA PHE A 244 8.91 -5.50 0.90
C PHE A 244 8.42 -6.90 1.25
N THR A 245 9.33 -7.65 1.84
CA THR A 245 9.05 -8.88 2.59
C THR A 245 9.20 -8.58 4.07
N SER A 246 9.03 -9.60 4.94
CA SER A 246 9.28 -9.46 6.38
C SER A 246 10.69 -8.93 6.72
N ASN A 247 11.68 -9.11 5.82
CA ASN A 247 13.09 -8.87 6.13
C ASN A 247 13.75 -7.74 5.30
N ILE A 248 13.18 -7.38 4.14
CA ILE A 248 13.80 -6.42 3.21
C ILE A 248 12.75 -5.54 2.57
N VAL A 249 13.07 -4.25 2.44
CA VAL A 249 12.35 -3.28 1.60
C VAL A 249 13.23 -2.87 0.43
N ALA A 250 12.66 -2.81 -0.77
CA ALA A 250 13.33 -2.32 -1.96
C ALA A 250 12.40 -1.42 -2.79
N GLY A 251 12.97 -0.39 -3.39
CA GLY A 251 12.24 0.54 -4.26
C GLY A 251 12.99 0.75 -5.56
N CYS A 252 12.24 0.91 -6.65
CA CYS A 252 12.72 1.27 -7.97
C CYS A 252 12.07 2.57 -8.43
N TYR A 253 12.88 3.41 -9.08
CA TYR A 253 12.48 4.60 -9.79
C TYR A 253 13.05 4.57 -11.20
N ILE A 254 12.23 4.85 -12.20
CA ILE A 254 12.66 5.10 -13.58
C ILE A 254 12.01 6.39 -14.07
N GLY A 255 12.82 7.29 -14.62
CA GLY A 255 12.40 8.59 -15.14
C GLY A 255 13.57 9.31 -15.81
N PHE A 256 13.27 10.36 -16.56
CA PHE A 256 14.30 11.21 -17.18
C PHE A 256 14.68 12.38 -16.29
N ASP A 257 15.97 12.72 -16.23
CA ASP A 257 16.48 13.87 -15.44
C ASP A 257 15.77 15.17 -15.79
N ARG A 258 15.56 15.42 -17.08
CA ARG A 258 14.60 16.42 -17.55
C ARG A 258 13.27 15.71 -17.75
N PRO A 259 12.24 15.95 -16.90
CA PRO A 259 11.01 15.19 -16.94
C PRO A 259 10.37 15.21 -18.32
N ARG A 260 10.19 14.02 -18.90
CA ARG A 260 9.49 13.82 -20.17
C ARG A 260 8.75 12.48 -20.12
N PRO A 261 7.65 12.32 -20.88
CA PRO A 261 6.90 11.07 -20.89
C PRO A 261 7.79 9.86 -21.23
N LEU A 262 7.64 8.77 -20.48
CA LEU A 262 8.33 7.49 -20.74
C LEU A 262 7.64 6.67 -21.85
N GLY A 263 6.44 7.09 -22.26
CA GLY A 263 5.64 6.44 -23.30
C GLY A 263 4.32 5.88 -22.76
N ARG A 264 3.40 5.55 -23.67
CA ARG A 264 2.00 5.17 -23.32
C ARG A 264 1.86 3.89 -22.49
N HIS A 265 2.88 3.03 -22.49
CA HIS A 265 2.88 1.75 -21.77
C HIS A 265 3.79 1.75 -20.53
N ALA A 266 4.30 2.92 -20.15
CA ALA A 266 5.15 3.08 -18.98
C ALA A 266 4.29 3.21 -17.71
N TYR A 267 4.31 2.16 -16.90
CA TYR A 267 3.69 2.13 -15.58
C TYR A 267 4.69 1.61 -14.55
N GLY A 268 4.46 1.90 -13.27
CA GLY A 268 5.25 1.32 -12.19
C GLY A 268 5.38 -0.19 -12.29
N SER A 269 4.30 -0.89 -12.65
CA SER A 269 4.27 -2.34 -12.79
C SER A 269 5.01 -2.87 -14.03
N THR A 270 5.11 -2.12 -15.12
CA THR A 270 5.73 -2.61 -16.37
C THR A 270 7.22 -2.33 -16.46
N LEU A 271 7.71 -1.27 -15.83
CA LEU A 271 9.12 -0.88 -15.87
C LEU A 271 9.85 -1.23 -14.57
N CYS A 272 9.33 -0.76 -13.43
CA CYS A 272 9.99 -0.98 -12.14
C CYS A 272 9.65 -2.32 -11.48
N GLY A 273 8.46 -2.87 -11.73
CA GLY A 273 8.05 -4.19 -11.26
C GLY A 273 9.05 -5.31 -11.62
N PRO A 274 9.45 -5.47 -12.90
CA PRO A 274 10.44 -6.47 -13.29
C PRO A 274 11.82 -6.25 -12.65
N VAL A 275 12.27 -5.00 -12.51
CA VAL A 275 13.54 -4.68 -11.83
C VAL A 275 13.50 -5.11 -10.37
N PHE A 276 12.39 -4.81 -9.69
CA PHE A 276 12.16 -5.25 -8.32
C PHE A 276 12.14 -6.77 -8.20
N GLN A 277 11.40 -7.46 -9.08
CA GLN A 277 11.32 -8.93 -9.11
C GLN A 277 12.72 -9.55 -9.19
N THR A 278 13.53 -9.17 -10.18
CA THR A 278 14.88 -9.72 -10.37
C THR A 278 15.81 -9.41 -9.19
N PHE A 279 15.72 -8.22 -8.61
CA PHE A 279 16.51 -7.86 -7.43
C PHE A 279 16.09 -8.70 -6.21
N MET A 280 14.78 -8.79 -5.96
CA MET A 280 14.23 -9.43 -4.78
C MET A 280 14.32 -10.94 -4.83
N GLU A 281 14.29 -11.59 -5.99
CA GLU A 281 14.59 -13.03 -6.11
C GLU A 281 15.95 -13.37 -5.49
N LYS A 282 16.98 -12.57 -5.82
CA LYS A 282 18.32 -12.74 -5.25
C LYS A 282 18.39 -12.34 -3.79
N ALA A 283 17.68 -11.28 -3.41
CA ALA A 283 17.68 -10.78 -2.04
C ALA A 283 16.98 -11.77 -1.09
N VAL A 284 15.81 -12.28 -1.46
CA VAL A 284 15.06 -13.29 -0.69
C VAL A 284 15.83 -14.59 -0.59
N ALA A 285 16.52 -15.03 -1.63
CA ALA A 285 17.40 -16.21 -1.55
C ALA A 285 18.51 -16.05 -0.50
N LYS A 286 18.98 -14.83 -0.24
CA LYS A 286 20.06 -14.53 0.72
C LYS A 286 19.56 -14.24 2.14
N TYR A 287 18.51 -13.44 2.28
CA TYR A 287 18.04 -12.95 3.58
C TYR A 287 16.72 -13.59 4.04
N GLY A 288 16.12 -14.47 3.22
CA GLY A 288 14.84 -15.10 3.48
C GLY A 288 13.66 -14.15 3.43
N GLY A 289 12.50 -14.68 3.81
CA GLY A 289 11.24 -13.98 3.98
C GLY A 289 10.19 -14.95 4.49
N GLY A 290 9.38 -14.52 5.43
CA GLY A 290 8.29 -15.32 6.00
C GLY A 290 6.97 -14.56 6.02
N PRO A 291 5.95 -15.13 6.66
CA PRO A 291 4.73 -14.39 7.00
C PRO A 291 5.05 -13.11 7.76
N PHE A 292 4.28 -12.05 7.52
CA PHE A 292 4.36 -10.83 8.30
C PHE A 292 3.90 -11.08 9.74
N GLU A 293 4.61 -10.50 10.71
CA GLU A 293 4.30 -10.64 12.12
C GLU A 293 2.94 -10.03 12.44
N ILE A 294 2.08 -10.82 13.08
CA ILE A 294 0.73 -10.39 13.48
C ILE A 294 0.87 -9.78 14.89
N PRO A 295 0.54 -8.48 15.07
CA PRO A 295 0.61 -7.85 16.39
C PRO A 295 -0.47 -8.42 17.33
N PRO A 296 -0.32 -8.27 18.66
CA PRO A 296 -1.40 -8.56 19.60
C PRO A 296 -2.50 -7.47 19.57
N GLY A 297 -3.67 -7.77 20.15
CA GLY A 297 -4.76 -6.79 20.35
C GLY A 297 -5.78 -6.69 19.21
N GLY A 298 -5.96 -7.78 18.47
CA GLY A 298 -6.89 -7.87 17.36
C GLY A 298 -7.18 -9.31 16.94
N HIS A 299 -8.17 -9.47 16.08
CA HIS A 299 -8.67 -10.76 15.62
C HIS A 299 -9.03 -10.72 14.13
N PHE A 300 -9.09 -11.89 13.50
CA PHE A 300 -9.46 -12.00 12.09
C PHE A 300 -10.96 -12.16 11.92
N ILE A 301 -11.54 -11.43 10.96
CA ILE A 301 -12.91 -11.62 10.48
C ILE A 301 -12.86 -11.83 8.97
N LYS A 302 -13.58 -12.83 8.47
CA LYS A 302 -13.75 -13.06 7.04
C LYS A 302 -14.73 -12.04 6.46
N ILE A 303 -14.33 -11.39 5.37
CA ILE A 303 -15.17 -10.47 4.62
C ILE A 303 -15.18 -10.82 3.14
N ASP A 304 -16.22 -10.40 2.44
CA ASP A 304 -16.26 -10.38 0.99
C ASP A 304 -15.43 -9.19 0.50
N ARG A 305 -14.39 -9.45 -0.28
CA ARG A 305 -13.46 -8.40 -0.76
C ARG A 305 -14.08 -7.40 -1.73
N PHE A 306 -15.23 -7.72 -2.33
CA PHE A 306 -15.93 -6.86 -3.28
C PHE A 306 -17.00 -6.01 -2.60
N THR A 307 -17.74 -6.58 -1.65
CA THR A 307 -18.85 -5.88 -0.97
C THR A 307 -18.46 -5.33 0.40
N GLY A 308 -17.38 -5.82 1.01
CA GLY A 308 -16.96 -5.52 2.38
C GLY A 308 -17.86 -6.15 3.44
N GLY A 309 -18.87 -6.93 3.05
CA GLY A 309 -19.77 -7.59 3.98
C GLY A 309 -19.07 -8.69 4.78
N ARG A 310 -19.46 -8.85 6.04
CA ARG A 310 -19.02 -9.96 6.89
C ARG A 310 -19.48 -11.29 6.30
N LEU A 311 -18.59 -12.27 6.32
CA LEU A 311 -18.87 -13.65 5.94
C LEU A 311 -18.85 -14.57 7.16
N ALA A 312 -19.40 -15.76 7.01
CA ALA A 312 -19.28 -16.82 8.00
C ALA A 312 -17.82 -17.26 8.16
N ASP A 313 -17.45 -17.73 9.35
CA ASP A 313 -16.08 -18.12 9.69
C ASP A 313 -15.59 -19.34 8.88
N ASP A 314 -16.50 -20.13 8.32
CA ASP A 314 -16.21 -21.28 7.45
C ASP A 314 -16.24 -20.93 5.95
N ALA A 315 -16.53 -19.68 5.58
CA ALA A 315 -16.60 -19.26 4.19
C ALA A 315 -15.27 -19.49 3.44
N THR A 316 -15.36 -19.94 2.19
CA THR A 316 -14.22 -20.22 1.31
C THR A 316 -14.49 -19.72 -0.12
N GLY A 317 -13.40 -19.48 -0.86
CA GLY A 317 -13.44 -19.07 -2.27
C GLY A 317 -12.69 -17.76 -2.54
N ASP A 318 -12.53 -17.42 -3.82
CA ASP A 318 -11.70 -16.29 -4.26
C ASP A 318 -12.19 -14.92 -3.76
N TYR A 319 -13.46 -14.80 -3.36
CA TYR A 319 -14.06 -13.56 -2.86
C TYR A 319 -13.80 -13.35 -1.36
N VAL A 320 -13.36 -14.38 -0.65
CA VAL A 320 -13.13 -14.36 0.81
C VAL A 320 -11.74 -13.81 1.10
N VAL A 321 -11.67 -12.83 1.99
CA VAL A 321 -10.41 -12.36 2.58
C VAL A 321 -10.56 -12.28 4.10
N ALA A 322 -9.53 -12.71 4.83
CA ALA A 322 -9.48 -12.56 6.27
C ALA A 322 -8.83 -11.22 6.61
N GLU A 323 -9.61 -10.28 7.14
CA GLU A 323 -9.11 -9.00 7.62
C GLU A 323 -8.82 -9.05 9.10
N TYR A 324 -7.75 -8.37 9.50
CA TYR A 324 -7.39 -8.21 10.90
C TYR A 324 -8.02 -6.93 11.45
N PHE A 325 -8.79 -7.04 12.53
CA PHE A 325 -9.48 -5.92 13.19
C PHE A 325 -8.92 -5.70 14.59
N ARG A 326 -8.89 -4.44 15.03
CA ARG A 326 -8.51 -4.07 16.39
C ARG A 326 -9.61 -4.49 17.37
N ASP A 327 -9.20 -5.06 18.51
CA ASP A 327 -10.14 -5.41 19.56
C ASP A 327 -10.82 -4.14 20.13
N GLY A 328 -12.15 -4.18 20.28
CA GLY A 328 -12.94 -3.04 20.77
C GLY A 328 -13.35 -2.02 19.70
N GLU A 329 -12.82 -2.12 18.47
CA GLU A 329 -13.26 -1.33 17.31
C GLU A 329 -14.02 -2.27 16.35
N GLU A 330 -15.16 -2.80 16.78
CA GLU A 330 -15.95 -3.69 15.93
C GLU A 330 -16.38 -2.95 14.65
N PRO A 331 -16.09 -3.50 13.47
CA PRO A 331 -16.41 -2.84 12.21
C PRO A 331 -17.92 -2.72 12.03
N THR A 332 -18.39 -1.51 11.75
CA THR A 332 -19.76 -1.29 11.28
C THR A 332 -19.87 -1.73 9.82
N PHE A 333 -20.39 -2.93 9.60
CA PHE A 333 -20.65 -3.45 8.26
C PHE A 333 -21.87 -2.74 7.63
N GLY A 334 -21.77 -2.39 6.34
CA GLY A 334 -22.90 -1.87 5.55
C GLY A 334 -23.06 -0.34 5.52
N VAL A 335 -22.18 0.42 6.18
CA VAL A 335 -22.16 1.90 6.09
C VAL A 335 -21.17 2.33 5.00
N ALA A 336 -21.63 3.19 4.07
CA ALA A 336 -20.81 3.74 3.00
C ALA A 336 -20.48 5.22 3.25
N PHE A 337 -19.20 5.57 3.09
CA PHE A 337 -18.70 6.93 3.18
C PHE A 337 -18.57 7.52 1.78
N ASP A 338 -19.31 8.60 1.53
CA ASP A 338 -19.32 9.34 0.25
C ASP A 338 -18.45 10.61 0.27
N GLY A 339 -17.95 11.00 1.46
CA GLY A 339 -17.12 12.18 1.68
C GLY A 339 -17.89 13.50 1.61
N GLY A 340 -19.22 13.49 1.75
CA GLY A 340 -20.06 14.69 1.80
C GLY A 340 -20.22 15.44 0.48
N PHE A 341 -19.91 14.82 -0.65
CA PHE A 341 -20.06 15.41 -1.98
C PHE A 341 -21.50 15.32 -2.48
N ALA A 342 -21.99 16.37 -3.15
CA ALA A 342 -23.22 16.30 -3.93
C ALA A 342 -23.05 15.24 -5.04
N MET A 343 -23.54 14.03 -4.79
CA MET A 343 -23.65 13.02 -5.82
C MET A 343 -24.53 13.58 -6.93
N GLY A 344 -24.00 13.63 -8.16
CA GLY A 344 -24.83 13.96 -9.31
C GLY A 344 -26.04 13.04 -9.30
N SER A 345 -27.24 13.60 -9.41
CA SER A 345 -28.56 12.93 -9.26
C SER A 345 -28.82 11.79 -10.25
N ASN A 346 -27.83 11.43 -11.08
CA ASN A 346 -27.90 10.46 -12.17
C ASN A 346 -26.94 9.27 -11.97
N LEU A 347 -26.47 9.01 -10.74
CA LEU A 347 -25.82 7.75 -10.41
C LEU A 347 -26.90 6.74 -9.97
N PRO A 348 -27.28 5.76 -10.82
CA PRO A 348 -28.08 4.65 -10.36
C PRO A 348 -27.25 3.86 -9.32
N LEU A 349 -27.62 3.96 -8.05
CA LEU A 349 -27.09 3.11 -6.96
C LEU A 349 -27.43 1.63 -7.19
N TYR A 350 -28.42 1.37 -8.04
CA TYR A 350 -28.90 0.08 -8.48
C TYR A 350 -28.96 0.09 -10.01
N GLU A 351 -28.22 -0.81 -10.67
CA GLU A 351 -28.35 -1.02 -12.11
C GLU A 351 -29.18 -2.29 -12.31
N GLU A 352 -30.33 -2.16 -12.99
CA GLU A 352 -31.18 -3.30 -13.31
C GLU A 352 -30.42 -4.19 -14.30
N VAL A 353 -30.06 -5.41 -13.88
CA VAL A 353 -29.28 -6.33 -14.71
C VAL A 353 -30.17 -6.78 -15.88
N SER A 354 -29.96 -6.22 -17.07
CA SER A 354 -30.68 -6.68 -18.25
C SER A 354 -30.38 -8.16 -18.52
N ALA A 355 -31.42 -8.93 -18.86
CA ALA A 355 -31.34 -10.38 -19.12
C ALA A 355 -30.26 -10.78 -20.15
N ALA A 356 -29.81 -9.83 -20.98
CA ALA A 356 -28.75 -10.01 -21.98
C ALA A 356 -27.34 -10.24 -21.39
N SER A 357 -27.11 -9.97 -20.10
CA SER A 357 -25.82 -10.20 -19.42
C SER A 357 -25.69 -11.57 -18.74
N SER A 358 -26.74 -12.40 -18.82
CA SER A 358 -26.77 -13.73 -18.20
C SER A 358 -26.16 -14.79 -19.11
N ARG A 359 -25.44 -15.75 -18.52
CA ARG A 359 -24.84 -16.89 -19.23
C ARG A 359 -25.59 -18.18 -18.87
N ASN A 360 -26.01 -18.92 -19.89
CA ASN A 360 -26.55 -20.26 -19.72
C ASN A 360 -25.42 -21.25 -19.47
N VAL A 361 -25.36 -21.82 -18.27
CA VAL A 361 -24.39 -22.86 -17.90
C VAL A 361 -25.14 -24.18 -17.76
N ARG A 362 -24.64 -25.23 -18.43
CA ARG A 362 -25.21 -26.58 -18.34
C ARG A 362 -24.67 -27.25 -17.08
N SER A 363 -25.55 -27.60 -16.15
CA SER A 363 -25.22 -28.31 -14.92
C SER A 363 -24.81 -29.75 -15.22
N SER A 364 -24.01 -30.35 -14.34
CA SER A 364 -23.61 -31.77 -14.39
C SER A 364 -24.79 -32.75 -14.34
N SER A 365 -25.97 -32.29 -13.91
CA SER A 365 -27.23 -33.04 -13.92
C SER A 365 -28.08 -32.88 -15.20
N GLY A 366 -27.56 -32.19 -16.23
CA GLY A 366 -28.22 -32.05 -17.53
C GLY A 366 -29.16 -30.85 -17.70
N GLY A 367 -29.46 -30.11 -16.64
CA GLY A 367 -30.25 -28.87 -16.67
C GLY A 367 -29.44 -27.62 -17.12
N THR A 368 -30.12 -26.60 -17.62
CA THR A 368 -29.51 -25.29 -17.95
C THR A 368 -29.83 -24.28 -16.85
N ALA A 369 -28.80 -23.70 -16.22
CA ALA A 369 -28.93 -22.66 -15.21
C ALA A 369 -28.50 -21.31 -15.79
N VAL A 370 -29.30 -20.27 -15.55
CA VAL A 370 -29.01 -18.90 -15.97
C VAL A 370 -28.18 -18.25 -14.88
N VAL A 371 -26.89 -18.02 -15.14
CA VAL A 371 -25.99 -17.38 -14.17
C VAL A 371 -25.86 -15.90 -14.53
N GLY A 372 -26.26 -15.02 -13.62
CA GLY A 372 -26.06 -13.57 -13.76
C GLY A 372 -24.59 -13.16 -13.68
N PRO A 373 -24.24 -11.91 -14.02
CA PRO A 373 -22.91 -11.36 -13.78
C PRO A 373 -22.54 -11.42 -12.28
N LYS A 374 -21.24 -11.37 -11.96
CA LYS A 374 -20.77 -11.35 -10.56
C LYS A 374 -21.44 -10.20 -9.81
N ALA A 375 -22.09 -10.52 -8.69
CA ALA A 375 -22.77 -9.56 -7.83
C ALA A 375 -21.80 -8.47 -7.32
N ASN A 376 -22.30 -7.24 -7.21
CA ASN A 376 -21.61 -6.09 -6.62
C ASN A 376 -22.55 -5.38 -5.62
N PHE A 377 -22.07 -4.35 -4.94
CA PHE A 377 -22.94 -3.54 -4.09
C PHE A 377 -23.91 -2.73 -4.97
N GLY A 378 -25.18 -3.14 -5.02
CA GLY A 378 -26.20 -2.61 -5.93
C GLY A 378 -26.96 -3.68 -6.73
N THR A 379 -26.47 -4.92 -6.79
CA THR A 379 -27.22 -6.04 -7.38
C THR A 379 -28.21 -6.63 -6.40
N VAL A 380 -29.51 -6.49 -6.68
CA VAL A 380 -30.57 -7.27 -6.05
C VAL A 380 -30.88 -8.44 -6.98
N SER A 381 -30.57 -9.67 -6.56
CA SER A 381 -30.97 -10.86 -7.30
C SER A 381 -32.33 -11.32 -6.79
N SER A 382 -33.35 -11.26 -7.66
CA SER A 382 -34.64 -11.91 -7.41
C SER A 382 -34.52 -13.41 -7.75
N GLY A 383 -33.90 -14.20 -6.89
CA GLY A 383 -34.01 -15.67 -6.88
C GLY A 383 -34.55 -16.05 -5.50
N GLY A 384 -35.75 -16.60 -5.36
CA GLY A 384 -36.17 -17.89 -5.91
C GLY A 384 -36.03 -18.91 -4.79
N LEU A 385 -37.16 -19.41 -4.28
CA LEU A 385 -37.33 -20.22 -3.06
C LEU A 385 -36.22 -21.26 -2.77
N TYR A 386 -35.91 -21.37 -1.46
CA TYR A 386 -35.02 -22.32 -0.77
C TYR A 386 -34.97 -23.74 -1.33
#